data_AF-A0A2R6A9Z1-F1
#
_entry.id   AF-A0A2R6A9Z1-F1
#
_cell.length_a   1.000
_cell.length_b   1.000
_cell.length_c   1.000
_cell.angle_alpha   90.00
_cell.angle_beta   90.00
_cell.angle_gamma   90.00
#
_symmetry.space_group_name_H-M   'P 1'
#
loop_
_entity.id
_entity.type
_entity.pdbx_description
1 polymer ?
#
loop_
_entity_poly.entity_id
_entity_poly.type
_entity_poly.pdbx_seq_one_letter_code
_entity_poly.pdbx_strand_id
1 'polypeptide(L)' 'PSIFVNIFKPYFKVEKIIGLPTFLPPAYLNDYYVRLRQYTSLLEKIDDLLSPHFPFNRFGDQNLFVFKKVIL' A
#
# COMPACT_ATOMS: atom_id res chain seq x y z
N PRO A 1 8.00 0.40 12.94
CA PRO A 1 8.06 -0.77 12.03
C PRO A 1 7.27 -1.93 12.64
N SER A 2 6.44 -2.62 11.86
CA SER A 2 5.58 -3.70 12.36
C SER A 2 6.41 -4.90 12.85
N ILE A 3 5.85 -5.68 13.78
CA ILE A 3 6.45 -6.94 14.28
C ILE A 3 6.79 -7.87 13.11
N PHE A 4 5.91 -7.94 12.11
CA PHE A 4 6.10 -8.71 10.88
C PHE A 4 7.43 -8.41 10.18
N VAL A 5 7.73 -7.12 9.92
CA VAL A 5 8.96 -6.71 9.25
C VAL A 5 10.21 -7.09 10.03
N ASN A 6 10.14 -7.05 11.37
CA ASN A 6 11.30 -7.34 12.22
C ASN A 6 11.79 -8.79 12.10
N ILE A 7 10.90 -9.74 11.78
CA ILE A 7 11.24 -11.16 11.59
C ILE A 7 12.22 -11.35 10.43
N PHE A 8 12.09 -10.54 9.37
CA PHE A 8 12.88 -10.67 8.14
C PHE A 8 14.18 -9.85 8.15
N LYS A 9 14.37 -8.96 9.14
CA LYS A 9 15.54 -8.07 9.25
C LYS A 9 16.90 -8.76 9.17
N PRO A 10 17.12 -9.98 9.69
CA PRO A 10 18.44 -10.62 9.60
C PRO A 10 18.89 -10.92 8.17
N TYR A 11 17.95 -11.10 7.25
CA TYR A 11 18.23 -11.53 5.87
C TYR A 11 17.86 -10.49 4.81
N PHE A 12 16.96 -9.57 5.16
CA PHE A 12 16.37 -8.63 4.22
C PHE A 12 16.30 -7.22 4.80
N LYS A 13 16.60 -6.24 3.95
CA LYS A 13 16.35 -4.83 4.22
C LYS A 13 15.03 -4.44 3.58
N VAL A 14 14.13 -3.81 4.33
CA VAL A 14 12.93 -3.20 3.74
C VAL A 14 13.35 -2.00 2.91
N GLU A 15 13.00 -2.03 1.63
CA GLU A 15 13.26 -0.95 0.68
C GLU A 15 12.04 -0.04 0.55
N LYS A 16 10.84 -0.62 0.49
CA LYS A 16 9.60 0.12 0.28
C LYS A 16 8.45 -0.52 1.03
N ILE A 17 7.52 0.31 1.47
CA ILE A 17 6.21 -0.09 2.00
C ILE A 17 5.18 0.62 1.13
N ILE A 18 4.12 -0.08 0.75
CA ILE A 18 3.01 0.47 -0.05
C ILE A 18 1.71 0.07 0.65
N GLY A 19 0.88 1.05 1.00
CA GLY A 19 -0.48 0.80 1.49
C GLY A 19 -1.43 0.51 0.32
N LEU A 20 -2.34 -0.46 0.45
CA LEU A 20 -3.27 -0.83 -0.62
C LEU A 20 -4.66 -1.20 -0.08
N PRO A 21 -5.74 -0.74 -0.73
CA PRO A 21 -5.85 0.60 -1.32
C PRO A 21 -5.84 1.68 -0.23
N THR A 22 -5.21 2.83 -0.46
CA THR A 22 -5.17 3.93 0.51
C THR A 22 -6.30 4.95 0.30
N PHE A 23 -6.63 5.26 -0.96
CA PHE A 23 -7.63 6.24 -1.35
C PHE A 23 -8.85 5.64 -2.05
N LEU A 24 -8.75 4.39 -2.49
CA LEU A 24 -9.89 3.65 -3.04
C LEU A 24 -10.64 2.93 -1.92
N PRO A 25 -11.98 2.85 -2.01
CA PRO A 25 -12.74 2.03 -1.09
C PRO A 25 -12.31 0.56 -1.22
N PRO A 26 -12.34 -0.23 -0.14
CA PRO A 26 -12.09 -1.66 -0.21
C PRO A 26 -13.00 -2.35 -1.24
N ALA A 27 -12.52 -3.41 -1.90
CA ALA A 27 -13.23 -4.07 -3.00
C ALA A 27 -14.63 -4.61 -2.61
N TYR A 28 -14.85 -4.89 -1.32
CA TYR A 28 -16.15 -5.31 -0.80
C TYR A 28 -17.19 -4.17 -0.70
N LEU A 29 -16.80 -2.91 -0.88
CA LEU A 29 -17.67 -1.72 -0.88
C LEU A 29 -18.09 -1.30 -2.30
N ASN A 30 -18.73 -2.22 -3.03
CA ASN A 30 -19.08 -2.05 -4.44
C ASN A 30 -19.93 -0.79 -4.73
N ASP A 31 -20.86 -0.43 -3.84
CA ASP A 31 -21.73 0.75 -4.03
C ASP A 31 -20.95 2.08 -4.14
N TYR A 32 -19.77 2.16 -3.51
CA TYR A 32 -18.92 3.35 -3.62
C TYR A 32 -18.21 3.41 -4.97
N TYR A 33 -17.80 2.26 -5.52
CA TYR A 33 -17.23 2.18 -6.87
C TYR A 33 -18.25 2.60 -7.93
N VAL A 34 -19.52 2.19 -7.80
CA VAL A 34 -20.59 2.60 -8.72
C VAL A 34 -20.80 4.12 -8.66
N ARG A 35 -20.83 4.70 -7.46
CA ARG A 35 -21.04 6.14 -7.26
C ARG A 35 -19.85 6.99 -7.72
N LEU A 36 -18.63 6.51 -7.50
CA LEU A 36 -17.40 7.23 -7.82
C LEU A 36 -16.82 6.83 -9.18
N ARG A 37 -17.57 6.12 -10.02
CA ARG A 37 -17.09 5.56 -11.30
C ARG A 37 -16.39 6.60 -12.18
N GLN A 38 -16.88 7.84 -12.22
CA GLN A 38 -16.26 8.92 -13.01
C GLN A 38 -14.89 9.35 -12.46
N TYR A 39 -14.66 9.17 -11.16
CA TYR A 39 -13.44 9.56 -10.45
C TYR A 39 -12.51 8.39 -10.15
N THR A 40 -12.97 7.14 -10.30
CA THR A 40 -12.16 5.93 -10.02
C THR A 40 -10.80 5.97 -10.70
N SER A 41 -10.74 6.26 -12.01
CA SER A 41 -9.46 6.35 -12.73
C SER A 41 -8.51 7.44 -12.21
N LEU A 42 -9.04 8.53 -11.64
CA LEU A 42 -8.22 9.57 -11.00
C LEU A 42 -7.75 9.11 -9.62
N LEU A 43 -8.65 8.51 -8.84
CA LEU A 43 -8.34 7.97 -7.52
C LEU A 43 -7.30 6.85 -7.61
N GLU A 44 -7.37 5.97 -8.61
CA GLU A 44 -6.36 4.94 -8.91
C GLU A 44 -4.98 5.57 -9.15
N LYS A 45 -4.90 6.61 -9.98
CA LYS A 45 -3.63 7.32 -10.22
C LYS A 45 -3.09 8.00 -8.96
N ILE A 46 -3.97 8.58 -8.15
CA ILE A 46 -3.59 9.20 -6.86
C ILE A 46 -3.09 8.11 -5.91
N ASP A 47 -3.77 6.96 -5.85
CA ASP A 47 -3.40 5.80 -5.04
C ASP A 47 -2.01 5.29 -5.45
N ASP A 48 -1.78 5.02 -6.73
CA ASP A 48 -0.49 4.54 -7.24
C ASP A 48 0.66 5.50 -6.92
N LEU A 49 0.40 6.81 -7.01
CA LEU A 49 1.41 7.84 -6.82
C LEU A 49 1.70 8.07 -5.33
N LEU A 50 0.68 8.15 -4.49
CA LEU A 50 0.83 8.55 -3.08
C LEU A 50 1.04 7.38 -2.14
N SER A 51 0.46 6.21 -2.39
CA SER A 51 0.52 5.04 -1.50
C SER A 51 1.92 4.55 -1.15
N PRO A 52 2.95 4.72 -2.00
CA PRO A 52 4.36 4.53 -1.63
C PRO A 52 4.93 5.44 -0.54
N HIS A 53 4.38 6.63 -0.39
CA HIS A 53 5.00 7.72 0.37
C HIS A 53 4.42 7.82 1.78
N PHE A 54 5.25 8.24 2.73
CA PHE A 54 4.77 8.51 4.09
C PHE A 54 3.91 9.79 4.10
N PRO A 55 2.78 9.83 4.82
CA PRO A 55 2.24 8.79 5.71
C PRO A 55 1.33 7.74 5.04
N PHE A 56 0.99 7.93 3.77
CA PHE A 56 0.05 7.10 3.00
C PHE A 56 0.42 5.62 2.93
N ASN A 57 1.71 5.30 2.91
CA ASN A 57 2.21 3.93 2.97
C ASN A 57 1.95 3.17 4.28
N ARG A 58 1.23 3.77 5.23
CA ARG A 58 0.74 3.14 6.45
C ARG A 58 -0.78 3.06 6.53
N PHE A 59 -1.47 3.59 5.53
CA PHE A 59 -2.92 3.59 5.43
C PHE A 59 -3.37 2.62 4.35
N GLY A 60 -4.48 1.95 4.61
CA GLY A 60 -5.02 0.92 3.73
C GLY A 60 -5.29 -0.37 4.48
N ASP A 61 -6.12 -1.22 3.88
CA ASP A 61 -6.49 -2.51 4.44
C ASP A 61 -5.31 -3.49 4.40
N GLN A 62 -4.44 -3.34 3.40
CA GLN A 62 -3.27 -4.18 3.17
C GLN A 62 -1.99 -3.35 3.08
N ASN A 63 -0.86 -3.97 3.41
CA ASN A 63 0.47 -3.39 3.22
C ASN A 63 1.34 -4.35 2.41
N LEU A 64 1.89 -3.86 1.32
CA LEU A 64 2.89 -4.56 0.51
C LEU A 64 4.28 -4.11 0.96
N PHE A 65 5.11 -5.07 1.37
CA PHE A 65 6.48 -4.85 1.80
C PHE A 65 7.45 -5.32 0.71
N VAL A 66 8.27 -4.41 0.19
CA VAL A 66 9.34 -4.74 -0.75
C VAL A 66 10.63 -4.94 0.04
N PHE A 67 11.13 -6.17 0.00
CA PHE A 67 12.34 -6.58 0.68
C PHE A 67 13.48 -6.75 -0.33
N LYS A 68 14.65 -6.19 -0.01
CA LYS A 68 15.90 -6.45 -0.71
C LYS A 68 16.75 -7.42 0.10
N LYS A 69 17.18 -8.51 -0.53
CA LYS A 69 18.10 -9.46 0.11
C LYS A 69 19.42 -8.76 0.41
N VAL A 70 19.89 -8.87 1.65
CA VAL A 70 21.22 -8.43 2.02
C VAL A 70 22.18 -9.56 1.62
N ILE A 71 23.05 -9.30 0.66
CA ILE A 71 24.18 -10.21 0.38
C ILE A 71 25.27 -9.76 1.35
N LEU A 72 25.60 -10.63 2.30
CA LEU A 72 26.76 -10.49 3.18
C LEU A 72 28.04 -10.76 2.40
#